data_AF-A0A818EV60-F1
#
_entry.id   AF-A0A818EV60-F1
#
_cell.length_a   1.000
_cell.length_b   1.000
_cell.length_c   1.000
_cell.angle_alpha   90.00
_cell.angle_beta   90.00
_cell.angle_gamma   90.00
#
_symmetry.space_group_name_H-M   'P 1'
#
loop_
_entity.id
_entity.type
_entity.pdbx_description
1 polymer ?
#
loop_
_entity_poly.entity_id
_entity_poly.type
_entity_poly.pdbx_seq_one_letter_code
_entity_poly.pdbx_strand_id
1 'polypeptide(L)' 'KNCINVLVTTCPLVQGLSKVLLHGLGSVFDIENIYSSTKIGRDNCFERIHTRFGRKPTYVVIGDGRDEELAAKQ' A
#
# COMPACT_ATOMS: atom_id res chain seq x y z
N LYS A 1 -9.77 -0.30 17.72
CA LYS A 1 -8.67 -1.06 17.06
C LYS A 1 -9.18 -1.66 15.75
N ASN A 2 -9.64 -0.83 14.80
CA ASN A 2 -10.27 -1.28 13.55
C ASN A 2 -9.55 -0.69 12.32
N CYS A 3 -8.25 -0.42 12.46
CA CYS A 3 -7.42 0.21 11.42
C CYS A 3 -6.37 -0.80 10.99
N ILE A 4 -6.09 -0.84 9.69
CA ILE A 4 -5.07 -1.69 9.09
C ILE A 4 -4.15 -0.79 8.28
N ASN A 5 -2.85 -0.95 8.46
CA ASN A 5 -1.85 -0.25 7.66
C ASN A 5 -1.51 -1.10 6.42
N VAL A 6 -1.58 -0.47 5.25
CA VAL A 6 -1.23 -1.10 3.98
C VAL A 6 -0.22 -0.21 3.29
N LEU A 7 0.86 -0.80 2.76
CA LEU A 7 1.91 -0.07 2.05
C LEU A 7 1.86 -0.42 0.57
N VAL A 8 1.78 0.61 -0.28
CA VAL A 8 1.98 0.48 -1.73
C VAL A 8 3.28 1.22 -2.09
N THR A 9 4.21 0.54 -2.74
CA THR A 9 5.52 1.11 -3.11
C THR A 9 5.88 0.86 -4.56
N THR A 10 6.57 1.82 -5.19
CA THR A 10 7.13 1.68 -6.55
C THR A 10 8.42 0.86 -6.58
N CYS A 11 8.98 0.48 -5.42
CA CYS A 11 10.14 -0.38 -5.33
C CYS A 11 9.80 -1.85 -5.66
N PRO A 12 10.69 -2.60 -6.33
CA PRO A 12 10.59 -4.07 -6.40
C PRO A 12 10.41 -4.66 -5.01
N LEU A 13 9.58 -5.69 -4.88
CA LEU A 13 9.11 -6.20 -3.58
C LEU A 13 10.26 -6.47 -2.58
N VAL A 14 11.31 -7.18 -2.99
CA VAL A 14 12.46 -7.49 -2.12
C VAL A 14 13.15 -6.21 -1.62
N GLN A 15 13.30 -5.20 -2.48
CA GLN A 15 13.89 -3.91 -2.10
C GLN A 15 12.96 -3.12 -1.16
N GLY A 16 11.65 -3.15 -1.42
CA GLY A 16 10.64 -2.54 -0.56
C GLY A 16 10.65 -3.13 0.85
N LEU A 17 10.68 -4.46 0.96
CA LEU A 17 10.77 -5.17 2.24
C LEU A 17 12.07 -4.83 2.98
N SER A 18 13.19 -4.76 2.26
CA SER A 18 14.48 -4.35 2.84
C SER A 18 14.40 -2.95 3.44
N LYS A 19 13.79 -1.99 2.73
CA LYS A 19 13.58 -0.63 3.25
C LYS A 19 12.71 -0.60 4.50
N VAL A 20 11.61 -1.37 4.53
CA VAL A 20 10.71 -1.48 5.69
C VAL A 20 11.48 -1.97 6.92
N LEU A 21 12.28 -3.02 6.79
CA LEU A 21 13.08 -3.54 7.90
C LEU A 21 14.16 -2.56 8.35
N LEU A 22 14.91 -1.96 7.41
CA LEU A 22 15.99 -1.02 7.72
C LEU A 22 15.50 0.25 8.42
N HIS A 23 14.26 0.69 8.16
CA HIS A 23 13.66 1.85 8.83
C HIS A 23 12.84 1.48 10.08
N GLY A 24 12.88 0.22 10.53
CA GLY A 24 12.17 -0.22 11.72
C GLY A 24 10.64 -0.26 11.58
N LEU A 25 10.10 -0.32 10.36
CA LEU A 25 8.67 -0.31 10.08
C LEU A 25 8.04 -1.71 10.04
N GLY A 26 8.83 -2.77 10.29
CA GLY A 26 8.37 -4.15 10.21
C GLY A 26 7.30 -4.54 11.23
N SER A 27 7.19 -3.84 12.36
CA SER A 27 6.10 -4.03 13.33
C SER A 27 4.84 -3.22 13.02
N VAL A 28 4.89 -2.35 12.00
CA VAL A 28 3.80 -1.43 11.62
C VAL A 28 3.06 -1.95 10.39
N PHE A 29 3.78 -2.58 9.46
CA PHE A 29 3.24 -3.16 8.24
C PHE A 29 3.48 -4.66 8.22
N ASP A 30 2.40 -5.43 8.39
CA ASP A 30 2.43 -6.88 8.17
C ASP A 30 2.86 -7.18 6.74
N ILE A 31 3.63 -8.25 6.54
CA ILE A 31 4.22 -8.58 5.24
C ILE A 31 3.16 -8.80 4.15
N GLU A 32 2.01 -9.38 4.51
CA GLU A 32 0.88 -9.56 3.61
C GLU A 32 0.24 -8.24 3.16
N ASN A 33 0.51 -7.13 3.83
CA ASN A 33 -0.07 -5.81 3.54
C ASN A 33 0.89 -4.89 2.77
N ILE A 34 1.98 -5.44 2.22
CA ILE A 34 2.97 -4.70 1.41
C ILE A 34 2.81 -5.09 -0.06
N TYR A 35 2.47 -4.11 -0.89
CA TYR A 35 2.23 -4.27 -2.32
C TYR A 35 3.29 -3.50 -3.12
N SER A 36 3.87 -4.18 -4.12
CA SER A 36 4.80 -3.55 -5.07
C SER A 36 4.06 -3.19 -6.35
N SER A 37 4.07 -1.90 -6.71
CA SER A 37 3.46 -1.36 -7.92
C SER A 37 4.42 -1.34 -9.11
N THR A 38 5.67 -1.79 -8.97
CA THR A 38 6.72 -1.67 -10.00
C THR A 38 6.30 -2.23 -11.36
N LYS A 39 5.52 -3.32 -11.38
CA LYS A 39 5.09 -3.97 -12.64
C LYS A 39 3.67 -3.64 -13.04
N ILE A 40 2.75 -3.55 -12.08
CA ILE A 40 1.31 -3.44 -12.35
C ILE A 40 0.76 -2.02 -12.18
N GLY A 41 1.56 -1.08 -11.68
CA GLY A 41 1.08 0.26 -11.36
C GLY A 41 0.29 0.31 -10.04
N ARG A 42 0.05 1.52 -9.53
CA ARG A 42 -0.59 1.73 -8.23
C ARG A 42 -2.08 1.42 -8.25
N ASP A 43 -2.77 1.78 -9.33
CA ASP A 43 -4.22 1.54 -9.49
C ASP A 43 -4.58 0.06 -9.33
N ASN A 44 -3.84 -0.82 -10.01
CA ASN A 44 -4.02 -2.26 -9.87
C ASN A 44 -3.71 -2.78 -8.44
N CYS A 45 -2.79 -2.14 -7.72
CA CYS A 45 -2.59 -2.45 -6.29
C CYS A 45 -3.81 -2.01 -5.47
N PHE A 46 -4.35 -0.81 -5.70
CA PHE A 46 -5.52 -0.30 -4.99
C PHE A 46 -6.77 -1.15 -5.26
N GLU A 47 -7.01 -1.58 -6.49
CA GLU A 47 -8.09 -2.51 -6.81
C GLU A 47 -7.95 -3.86 -6.09
N ARG A 48 -6.72 -4.41 -6.01
CA ARG A 48 -6.46 -5.65 -5.24
C ARG A 48 -6.70 -5.47 -3.75
N ILE A 49 -6.32 -4.31 -3.19
CA ILE A 49 -6.58 -3.96 -1.80
C ILE A 49 -8.09 -3.85 -1.58
N HIS A 50 -8.82 -3.16 -2.46
CA HIS A 50 -10.27 -3.02 -2.40
C HIS A 50 -10.99 -4.37 -2.51
N THR A 51 -10.50 -5.26 -3.38
CA THR A 51 -11.01 -6.63 -3.54
C THR A 51 -10.80 -7.46 -2.27
N ARG A 52 -9.67 -7.28 -1.58
CA ARG A 52 -9.33 -8.02 -0.36
C ARG A 52 -10.12 -7.56 0.86
N PHE A 53 -10.23 -6.25 1.07
CA PHE A 53 -10.85 -5.67 2.27
C PHE A 53 -12.33 -5.28 2.08
N GLY A 54 -12.83 -5.30 0.84
CA GLY A 54 -14.22 -5.03 0.50
C GLY A 54 -14.58 -3.55 0.46
N ARG A 55 -15.86 -3.25 0.21
CA ARG A 55 -16.33 -1.87 -0.02
C ARG A 55 -16.75 -1.12 1.25
N LYS A 56 -16.87 -1.83 2.37
CA LYS A 56 -17.38 -1.31 3.64
C LYS A 56 -16.37 -0.43 4.41
N PRO A 57 -15.05 -0.72 4.44
CA PRO A 57 -14.08 0.13 5.13
C PRO A 57 -13.93 1.50 4.47
N THR A 58 -13.55 2.49 5.27
CA THR A 58 -13.08 3.78 4.75
C THR A 58 -11.61 3.64 4.35
N TYR A 59 -11.31 3.95 3.09
CA TYR A 59 -9.95 3.98 2.57
C TYR A 59 -9.37 5.38 2.74
N VAL A 60 -8.16 5.46 3.28
CA VAL A 60 -7.41 6.72 3.43
C VAL A 60 -6.08 6.52 2.73
N VAL A 61 -5.89 7.22 1.61
CA VAL A 61 -4.65 7.18 0.83
C VAL A 61 -3.73 8.30 1.32
N ILE A 62 -2.48 7.95 1.64
CA ILE A 62 -1.46 8.87 2.13
C ILE A 62 -0.23 8.74 1.23
N GLY A 63 0.20 9.85 0.65
CA GLY A 63 1.39 9.92 -0.19
C GLY A 63 1.71 11.35 -0.59
N ASP A 64 2.90 11.56 -1.12
CA ASP A 64 3.41 12.85 -1.58
C ASP A 64 3.31 13.04 -3.10
N GLY A 65 2.97 11.98 -3.83
CA GLY A 65 2.87 11.98 -5.29
C GLY A 65 1.45 12.26 -5.82
N ARG A 66 1.39 12.64 -7.10
CA ARG A 66 0.13 12.89 -7.82
C ARG A 66 -0.69 11.62 -8.02
N ASP A 67 -0.05 10.46 -8.20
CA ASP A 67 -0.78 9.22 -8.43
C ASP A 67 -1.58 8.82 -7.18
N GLU A 68 -1.02 9.07 -5.99
CA GLU A 68 -1.70 8.85 -4.71
C GLU A 68 -2.91 9.78 -4.55
N GLU A 69 -2.78 11.04 -4.93
CA GLU A 69 -3.90 12.00 -4.92
C GLU A 69 -5.02 11.58 -5.88
N LEU A 70 -4.68 11.10 -7.08
CA LEU A 70 -5.65 10.64 -8.06
C LEU A 70 -6.39 9.38 -7.58
N ALA A 71 -5.66 8.43 -6.99
CA ALA A 71 -6.27 7.23 -6.42
C ALA A 71 -7.18 7.54 -5.23
N ALA A 72 -6.90 8.59 -4.45
CA ALA A 72 -7.76 9.02 -3.35
C ALA A 72 -9.12 9.58 -3.81
N LYS A 73 -9.25 9.96 -5.08
CA LYS A 73 -10.45 10.60 -5.65
C LYS A 73 -11.39 9.61 -6.36
N GLN A 74 -10.97 8.35 -6.55
CA GLN A 74 -11.80 7.29 -7.13
C GLN A 74 -12.57 6.52 -6.05
#